data_AF-A0A7S1SSR9-F1
#
_entry.id   AF-A0A7S1SSR9-F1
#
_cell.length_a   1.000
_cell.length_b   1.000
_cell.length_c   1.000
_cell.angle_alpha   90.00
_cell.angle_beta   90.00
_cell.angle_gamma   90.00
#
_symmetry.space_group_name_H-M   'P 1'
#
loop_
_entity.id
_entity.type
_entity.pdbx_description
1 polymer ?
#
loop_
_entity_poly.entity_id
_entity_poly.type
_entity_poly.pdbx_seq_one_letter_code
_entity_poly.pdbx_strand_id
1 'polypeptide(L)'
;TNWVYNSLIGCGFCVLSILVLYQDLTFVGKMTIALWMGTVGAIIFTIIAGYANFDPTLLQAPSGWNAPATLPALIYSLGTAMRIGIYDFAGYNDACQMGDEVKNPRRVIPRATVGTCVFLAFVFFAVIFAIVGVVPWYGEDGFVENVLSGHSAANYVMSTFTEILFGRPFAIFFTLVVVYTIFGSCFALLLGYAFIPYSAARDRYFYSW
;
A
#
# COMPACT_ATOMS: atom_id res chain seq x y z
N THR A 1 -2.53 24.18 -14.32
CA THR A 1 -3.36 24.49 -13.13
C THR A 1 -3.49 23.31 -12.18
N ASN A 2 -3.75 22.08 -12.65
CA ASN A 2 -3.88 20.89 -11.79
C ASN A 2 -2.67 20.58 -10.88
N TRP A 3 -1.45 20.89 -11.32
CA TRP A 3 -0.23 20.66 -10.53
C TRP A 3 -0.23 21.39 -9.19
N VAL A 4 -0.60 22.68 -9.18
CA VAL A 4 -0.61 23.49 -7.95
C VAL A 4 -1.67 22.98 -6.97
N TYR A 5 -2.85 22.61 -7.47
CA TYR A 5 -3.91 22.03 -6.64
C TYR A 5 -3.49 20.72 -5.98
N ASN A 6 -2.92 19.79 -6.74
CA ASN A 6 -2.44 18.51 -6.20
C ASN A 6 -1.31 18.71 -5.18
N SER A 7 -0.38 19.62 -5.45
CA SER A 7 0.69 19.97 -4.52
C SER A 7 0.18 20.62 -3.24
N LEU A 8 -0.84 21.49 -3.32
CA LEU A 8 -1.46 22.10 -2.14
C LEU A 8 -2.21 21.09 -1.28
N ILE A 9 -2.94 20.14 -1.90
CA ILE A 9 -3.60 19.04 -1.19
C ILE A 9 -2.55 18.18 -0.46
N GLY A 10 -1.45 17.83 -1.14
CA GLY A 10 -0.34 17.10 -0.54
C GLY A 10 0.29 17.86 0.63
N CYS A 11 0.56 19.17 0.46
CA CYS A 11 1.07 20.01 1.54
C CYS A 11 0.12 20.05 2.75
N GLY A 12 -1.17 20.25 2.52
CA GLY A 12 -2.18 20.26 3.58
C GLY A 12 -2.23 18.92 4.33
N PHE A 13 -2.12 17.81 3.61
CA PHE A 13 -2.04 16.47 4.18
C PHE A 13 -0.80 16.29 5.06
N CYS A 14 0.38 16.73 4.60
CA CYS A 14 1.61 16.68 5.39
C CYS A 14 1.49 17.51 6.68
N VAL A 15 0.97 18.74 6.58
CA VAL A 15 0.75 19.62 7.74
C VAL A 15 -0.22 18.97 8.73
N LEU A 16 -1.32 18.39 8.24
CA LEU A 16 -2.30 17.72 9.08
C LEU A 16 -1.70 16.51 9.80
N SER A 17 -0.93 15.68 9.09
CA SER A 17 -0.22 14.55 9.69
C SER A 17 0.74 14.99 10.80
N ILE A 18 1.46 16.09 10.60
CA ILE A 18 2.34 16.68 11.62
C ILE A 18 1.54 17.18 12.83
N LEU A 19 0.46 17.94 12.61
CA LEU A 19 -0.38 18.47 13.69
C LEU A 19 -0.99 17.35 14.55
N VAL A 20 -1.38 16.25 13.91
CA VAL A 20 -1.89 15.06 14.59
C VAL A 20 -0.78 14.39 15.42
N LEU A 21 0.45 14.38 14.93
CA LEU A 21 1.61 13.81 15.62
C LEU A 21 1.98 14.57 16.90
N TYR A 22 1.71 15.88 16.95
CA TYR A 22 1.96 16.72 18.12
C TYR A 22 1.03 16.43 19.32
N GLN A 23 0.06 15.53 19.17
CA GLN A 23 -0.86 15.16 20.25
C GLN A 23 -0.28 14.10 21.18
N ASP A 24 -0.96 13.87 22.30
CA ASP A 24 -0.53 12.92 23.33
C ASP A 24 -0.27 11.52 22.76
N LEU A 25 0.78 10.87 23.25
CA LEU A 25 1.21 9.53 22.80
C LEU A 25 0.09 8.47 22.95
N THR A 26 -0.76 8.61 23.97
CA THR A 26 -1.92 7.72 24.16
C THR A 26 -2.99 7.90 23.07
N PHE A 27 -3.19 9.12 22.60
CA PHE A 27 -4.13 9.41 21.51
C PHE A 27 -3.59 8.89 20.18
N VAL A 28 -2.32 9.16 19.90
CA VAL A 28 -1.58 8.65 18.74
C VAL A 28 -1.69 7.13 18.65
N GLY A 29 -1.43 6.40 19.74
CA GLY A 29 -1.53 4.95 19.76
C GLY A 29 -2.93 4.42 19.45
N LYS A 30 -3.99 5.03 20.02
CA LYS A 30 -5.38 4.67 19.71
C LYS A 30 -5.72 4.93 18.25
N MET A 31 -5.23 6.03 17.68
CA MET A 31 -5.47 6.37 16.29
C MET A 31 -4.76 5.40 15.34
N THR A 32 -3.52 5.00 15.62
CA THR A 32 -2.81 3.98 14.84
C THR A 32 -3.60 2.67 14.81
N ILE A 33 -4.19 2.25 15.95
CA ILE A 33 -5.05 1.06 16.01
C ILE A 33 -6.31 1.24 15.16
N ALA A 34 -6.96 2.40 15.24
CA ALA A 34 -8.14 2.70 14.42
C ALA A 34 -7.81 2.62 12.92
N LEU A 35 -6.73 3.28 12.50
CA LEU A 35 -6.22 3.29 11.12
C LEU A 35 -5.91 1.87 10.64
N TRP A 36 -5.26 1.07 11.48
CA TRP A 36 -4.99 -0.33 11.21
C TRP A 36 -6.26 -1.19 11.06
N MET A 37 -7.29 -0.96 11.89
CA MET A 37 -8.55 -1.69 11.75
C MET A 37 -9.22 -1.39 10.40
N GLY A 38 -9.20 -0.13 9.95
CA GLY A 38 -9.76 0.23 8.65
C GLY A 38 -8.98 -0.37 7.48
N THR A 39 -7.64 -0.43 7.55
CA THR A 39 -6.83 -1.07 6.50
C THR A 39 -7.10 -2.56 6.42
N VAL A 40 -7.16 -3.26 7.56
CA VAL A 40 -7.49 -4.69 7.63
C VAL A 40 -8.91 -4.93 7.11
N GLY A 41 -9.87 -4.08 7.46
CA GLY A 41 -11.24 -4.15 6.93
C GLY A 41 -11.30 -4.03 5.41
N ALA A 42 -10.55 -3.09 4.83
CA ALA A 42 -10.46 -2.92 3.38
C ALA A 42 -9.84 -4.14 2.67
N ILE A 43 -8.79 -4.72 3.26
CA ILE A 43 -8.15 -5.94 2.72
C ILE A 43 -9.12 -7.11 2.76
N ILE A 44 -9.75 -7.36 3.90
CA ILE A 44 -10.72 -8.46 4.07
C ILE A 44 -11.89 -8.30 3.10
N PHE A 45 -12.42 -7.09 2.98
CA PHE A 45 -13.48 -6.78 2.02
C PHE A 45 -13.05 -7.11 0.59
N THR A 46 -11.86 -6.68 0.18
CA THR A 46 -11.34 -6.91 -1.18
C THR A 46 -11.22 -8.40 -1.49
N ILE A 47 -10.68 -9.17 -0.54
CA ILE A 47 -10.55 -10.62 -0.67
C ILE A 47 -11.95 -11.24 -0.80
N ILE A 48 -12.88 -10.96 0.11
CA ILE A 48 -14.21 -11.56 0.08
C ILE A 48 -14.96 -11.18 -1.20
N ALA A 49 -14.99 -9.89 -1.55
CA ALA A 49 -15.71 -9.39 -2.71
C ALA A 49 -15.15 -9.94 -4.04
N GLY A 50 -13.82 -10.05 -4.15
CA GLY A 50 -13.18 -10.54 -5.36
C GLY A 50 -13.33 -12.05 -5.52
N TYR A 51 -13.15 -12.84 -4.47
CA TYR A 51 -13.38 -14.29 -4.53
C TYR A 51 -14.86 -14.66 -4.70
N ALA A 52 -15.80 -13.84 -4.22
CA ALA A 52 -17.23 -14.07 -4.41
C ALA A 52 -17.71 -13.83 -5.85
N ASN A 53 -17.04 -12.95 -6.60
CA ASN A 53 -17.38 -12.59 -7.98
C ASN A 53 -16.29 -13.01 -8.98
N PHE A 54 -15.56 -14.08 -8.64
CA PHE A 54 -14.39 -14.49 -9.38
C PHE A 54 -14.78 -15.11 -10.74
N ASP A 55 -14.29 -14.51 -11.83
CA ASP A 55 -14.42 -15.03 -13.19
C ASP A 55 -13.09 -15.68 -13.65
N PRO A 56 -13.04 -17.03 -13.77
CA PRO A 56 -11.85 -17.74 -14.23
C PRO A 56 -11.45 -17.44 -15.68
N THR A 57 -12.36 -16.90 -16.50
CA THR A 57 -12.04 -16.56 -17.89
C THR A 57 -11.06 -15.40 -17.99
N LEU A 58 -11.09 -14.49 -17.00
CA LEU A 58 -10.16 -13.38 -16.91
C LEU A 58 -8.74 -13.82 -16.60
N LEU A 59 -8.51 -15.04 -16.09
CA LEU A 59 -7.15 -15.56 -15.87
C LEU A 59 -6.47 -16.05 -17.16
N GLN A 60 -7.21 -16.21 -18.26
CA GLN A 60 -6.65 -16.80 -19.47
C GLN A 60 -5.73 -15.80 -20.18
N ALA A 61 -4.55 -16.29 -20.56
CA ALA A 61 -3.65 -15.52 -21.41
C ALA A 61 -4.28 -15.35 -22.81
N PRO A 62 -4.44 -14.12 -23.32
CA PRO A 62 -5.06 -13.88 -24.62
C PRO A 62 -4.22 -14.41 -25.77
N SER A 63 -4.86 -14.65 -26.92
CA SER A 63 -4.22 -14.99 -28.19
C SER A 63 -3.36 -13.82 -28.68
N GLY A 64 -2.06 -13.87 -28.38
CA GLY A 64 -1.09 -12.81 -28.71
C GLY A 64 -0.19 -12.39 -27.55
N TRP A 65 -0.40 -12.91 -26.34
CA TRP A 65 0.56 -12.77 -25.25
C TRP A 65 1.88 -13.45 -25.60
N ASN A 66 2.85 -12.65 -26.01
CA ASN A 66 4.22 -13.10 -26.18
C ASN A 66 4.88 -13.09 -24.80
N ALA A 67 4.94 -14.26 -24.15
CA ALA A 67 5.82 -14.43 -23.01
C ALA A 67 7.22 -13.92 -23.37
N PRO A 68 7.99 -13.35 -22.41
CA PRO A 68 9.30 -12.78 -22.71
C PRO A 68 10.14 -13.79 -23.51
N ALA A 69 10.31 -13.54 -24.81
CA ALA A 69 10.83 -14.53 -25.74
C ALA A 69 12.32 -14.83 -25.50
N THR A 70 12.99 -14.00 -24.69
CA THR A 70 14.40 -14.12 -24.37
C THR A 70 14.63 -13.96 -22.87
N LEU A 71 15.63 -14.64 -22.35
CA LEU A 71 16.03 -14.56 -20.93
C LEU A 71 16.34 -13.11 -20.49
N PRO A 72 17.01 -12.24 -21.28
CA PRO A 72 17.21 -10.85 -20.92
C PRO A 72 15.90 -10.06 -20.77
N ALA A 73 14.93 -10.27 -21.66
CA ALA A 73 13.61 -9.64 -21.56
C ALA A 73 12.84 -10.11 -20.33
N LEU A 74 12.96 -11.41 -19.97
CA LEU A 74 12.37 -11.95 -18.74
C LEU A 74 12.97 -11.29 -17.49
N ILE A 75 14.31 -11.22 -17.42
CA ILE A 75 14.99 -10.61 -16.26
C ILE A 75 14.63 -9.13 -16.13
N TYR A 76 14.60 -8.39 -17.24
CA TYR A 76 14.26 -6.97 -17.22
C TYR A 76 12.81 -6.74 -16.77
N SER A 77 11.84 -7.42 -17.40
CA SER A 77 10.41 -7.30 -17.03
C SER A 77 10.16 -7.72 -15.58
N LEU A 78 10.73 -8.84 -15.14
CA LEU A 78 10.63 -9.30 -13.77
C LEU A 78 11.27 -8.29 -12.80
N GLY A 79 12.45 -7.77 -13.11
CA GLY A 79 13.11 -6.74 -12.31
C GLY A 79 12.29 -5.46 -12.16
N THR A 80 11.63 -5.01 -13.24
CA THR A 80 10.75 -3.83 -13.19
C THR A 80 9.53 -4.06 -12.30
N ALA A 81 8.92 -5.24 -12.34
CA ALA A 81 7.78 -5.59 -11.48
C ALA A 81 8.21 -5.78 -10.02
N MET A 82 9.33 -6.46 -9.78
CA MET A 82 9.86 -6.69 -8.42
C MET A 82 10.24 -5.41 -7.72
N ARG A 83 10.68 -4.37 -8.45
CA ARG A 83 10.97 -3.06 -7.87
C ARG A 83 9.75 -2.48 -7.16
N ILE A 84 8.57 -2.53 -7.80
CA ILE A 84 7.32 -2.04 -7.21
C ILE A 84 6.97 -2.89 -5.98
N GLY A 85 7.07 -4.22 -6.09
CA GLY A 85 6.81 -5.12 -4.96
C GLY A 85 7.71 -4.85 -3.75
N ILE A 86 9.00 -4.55 -3.93
CA ILE A 86 9.89 -4.19 -2.82
C ILE A 86 9.42 -2.92 -2.10
N TYR A 87 8.91 -1.92 -2.84
CA TYR A 87 8.36 -0.71 -2.22
C TYR A 87 7.15 -1.01 -1.32
N ASP A 88 6.29 -1.95 -1.71
CA ASP A 88 5.10 -2.32 -0.92
C ASP A 88 5.46 -2.98 0.43
N PHE A 89 6.65 -3.59 0.54
CA PHE A 89 7.14 -4.17 1.78
C PHE A 89 7.96 -3.22 2.65
N ALA A 90 8.28 -2.00 2.21
CA ALA A 90 9.23 -1.12 2.88
C ALA A 90 8.88 -0.74 4.35
N GLY A 91 7.63 -0.97 4.78
CA GLY A 91 7.17 -0.77 6.15
C GLY A 91 7.87 -1.65 7.21
N TYR A 92 8.59 -2.70 6.81
CA TYR A 92 9.37 -3.51 7.77
C TYR A 92 10.43 -2.69 8.53
N ASN A 93 10.86 -1.55 7.97
CA ASN A 93 11.85 -0.68 8.59
C ASN A 93 11.33 -0.03 9.88
N ASP A 94 10.03 0.21 10.01
CA ASP A 94 9.46 0.88 11.19
C ASP A 94 9.68 0.06 12.46
N ALA A 95 9.51 -1.27 12.37
CA ALA A 95 9.77 -2.18 13.48
C ALA A 95 11.25 -2.20 13.90
N CYS A 96 12.17 -1.96 12.95
CA CYS A 96 13.60 -1.89 13.22
C CYS A 96 14.02 -0.57 13.87
N GLN A 97 13.29 0.53 13.60
CA GLN A 97 13.59 1.86 14.14
C GLN A 97 13.22 1.99 15.62
N MET A 98 12.21 1.25 16.08
CA MET A 98 11.72 1.28 17.47
C MET A 98 12.40 0.25 18.38
N GLY A 99 13.64 -0.15 18.08
CA GLY A 99 14.27 -1.30 18.73
C GLY A 99 14.43 -1.17 20.25
N ASP A 100 14.67 0.03 20.76
CA ASP A 100 14.83 0.30 22.19
C ASP A 100 13.50 0.21 22.98
N GLU A 101 12.36 0.42 22.31
CA GLU A 101 11.02 0.32 22.91
C GLU A 101 10.51 -1.13 22.94
N VAL A 102 11.15 -2.03 22.19
CA VAL A 102 10.74 -3.43 22.06
C VAL A 102 11.36 -4.27 23.18
N LYS A 103 10.51 -5.00 23.92
CA LYS A 103 10.98 -5.97 24.91
C LYS A 103 11.71 -7.14 24.22
N ASN A 104 12.97 -7.38 24.57
CA ASN A 104 13.83 -8.43 23.97
C ASN A 104 14.04 -8.28 22.45
N PRO A 105 14.64 -7.17 21.97
CA PRO A 105 14.67 -6.82 20.55
C PRO A 105 15.38 -7.87 19.68
N ARG A 106 16.43 -8.52 20.21
CA ARG A 106 17.22 -9.56 19.52
C ARG A 106 16.40 -10.76 19.04
N ARG A 107 15.25 -11.04 19.67
CA ARG A 107 14.37 -12.15 19.27
C ARG A 107 13.05 -11.66 18.68
N VAL A 108 12.53 -10.54 19.16
CA VAL A 108 11.22 -10.04 18.75
C VAL A 108 11.27 -9.36 17.39
N ILE A 109 12.25 -8.49 17.13
CA ILE A 109 12.35 -7.76 15.86
C ILE A 109 12.48 -8.73 14.67
N PRO A 110 13.42 -9.69 14.66
CA PRO A 110 13.55 -10.60 13.51
C PRO A 110 12.29 -11.44 13.27
N ARG A 111 11.63 -11.89 14.35
CA ARG A 111 10.40 -12.68 14.26
C ARG A 111 9.22 -11.85 13.75
N ALA A 112 9.06 -10.62 14.24
CA ALA A 112 8.01 -9.72 13.81
C ALA A 112 8.20 -9.33 12.33
N THR A 113 9.41 -8.92 11.94
CA THR A 113 9.72 -8.51 10.57
C THR A 113 9.56 -9.67 9.58
N VAL A 114 10.21 -10.81 9.80
CA VAL A 114 10.10 -11.94 8.86
C VAL A 114 8.69 -12.52 8.84
N GLY A 115 8.05 -12.63 10.01
CA GLY A 115 6.69 -13.14 10.13
C GLY A 115 5.67 -12.26 9.40
N THR A 116 5.76 -10.94 9.55
CA THR A 116 4.87 -10.00 8.85
C THR A 116 5.14 -9.99 7.35
N CYS A 117 6.39 -10.02 6.89
CA CYS A 117 6.70 -10.09 5.46
C CYS A 117 6.13 -11.35 4.81
N VAL A 118 6.32 -12.52 5.41
CA VAL A 118 5.79 -13.80 4.88
C VAL A 118 4.26 -13.79 4.89
N PHE A 119 3.64 -13.35 5.98
CA PHE A 119 2.18 -13.26 6.08
C PHE A 119 1.60 -12.31 5.03
N LEU A 120 2.16 -11.10 4.90
CA LEU A 120 1.72 -10.12 3.92
C LEU A 120 1.97 -10.56 2.49
N ALA A 121 3.00 -11.36 2.22
CA ALA A 121 3.17 -11.96 0.89
C ALA A 121 1.94 -12.78 0.49
N PHE A 122 1.46 -13.67 1.37
CA PHE A 122 0.23 -14.43 1.10
C PHE A 122 -1.01 -13.53 0.95
N VAL A 123 -1.13 -12.50 1.79
CA VAL A 123 -2.24 -11.55 1.70
C VAL A 123 -2.21 -10.78 0.37
N PHE A 124 -1.05 -10.28 -0.05
CA PHE A 124 -0.91 -9.58 -1.33
C PHE A 124 -1.18 -10.51 -2.50
N PHE A 125 -0.70 -11.76 -2.47
CA PHE A 125 -1.05 -12.74 -3.51
C PHE A 125 -2.57 -12.95 -3.57
N ALA A 126 -3.25 -13.11 -2.44
CA ALA A 126 -4.70 -13.27 -2.40
C ALA A 126 -5.44 -12.03 -2.92
N VAL A 127 -5.01 -10.83 -2.56
CA VAL A 127 -5.59 -9.57 -3.04
C VAL A 127 -5.39 -9.39 -4.54
N ILE A 128 -4.18 -9.60 -5.04
CA ILE A 128 -3.88 -9.50 -6.48
C ILE A 128 -4.74 -10.50 -7.26
N PHE A 129 -4.83 -11.74 -6.79
CA PHE A 129 -5.64 -12.77 -7.44
C PHE A 129 -7.13 -12.41 -7.43
N ALA A 130 -7.64 -11.89 -6.31
CA ALA A 130 -9.01 -11.42 -6.18
C ALA A 130 -9.32 -10.26 -7.15
N ILE A 131 -8.38 -9.34 -7.37
CA ILE A 131 -8.54 -8.21 -8.30
C ILE A 131 -8.51 -8.69 -9.75
N VAL A 132 -7.54 -9.53 -10.13
CA VAL A 132 -7.41 -10.06 -11.50
C VAL A 132 -8.61 -10.91 -11.90
N GLY A 133 -9.26 -11.59 -10.94
CA GLY A 133 -10.48 -12.36 -11.17
C GLY A 133 -11.74 -11.53 -11.39
N VAL A 134 -11.68 -10.20 -11.27
CA VAL A 134 -12.83 -9.30 -11.45
C VAL A 134 -12.55 -8.23 -12.49
N VAL A 135 -11.36 -7.64 -12.45
CA VAL A 135 -10.97 -6.56 -13.36
C VAL A 135 -10.32 -7.15 -14.60
N PRO A 136 -10.88 -6.91 -15.81
CA PRO A 136 -10.24 -7.31 -17.04
C PRO A 136 -8.85 -6.68 -17.17
N TRP A 137 -7.81 -7.50 -17.20
CA TRP A 137 -6.43 -7.01 -17.33
C TRP A 137 -6.00 -6.85 -18.80
N TYR A 138 -6.73 -7.44 -19.74
CA TYR A 138 -6.46 -7.42 -21.18
C TYR A 138 -7.73 -7.07 -22.00
N GLY A 139 -7.56 -6.58 -23.22
CA GLY A 139 -8.62 -6.08 -24.11
C GLY A 139 -8.55 -4.56 -24.32
N GLU A 140 -9.39 -4.00 -25.20
CA GLU A 140 -9.43 -2.54 -25.47
C GLU A 140 -9.72 -1.73 -24.19
N ASP A 141 -10.55 -2.25 -23.29
CA ASP A 141 -10.86 -1.63 -21.98
C ASP A 141 -10.02 -2.23 -20.83
N GLY A 142 -9.03 -3.07 -21.13
CA GLY A 142 -8.24 -3.80 -20.14
C GLY A 142 -7.27 -2.91 -19.37
N PHE A 143 -6.87 -3.34 -18.17
CA PHE A 143 -5.90 -2.62 -17.34
C PHE A 143 -4.58 -2.31 -18.08
N VAL A 144 -4.04 -3.25 -18.86
CA VAL A 144 -2.78 -3.05 -19.61
C VAL A 144 -2.91 -1.96 -20.67
N GLU A 145 -4.00 -1.93 -21.42
CA GLU A 145 -4.21 -0.91 -22.44
C GLU A 145 -4.37 0.47 -21.79
N ASN A 146 -5.09 0.55 -20.67
CA ASN A 146 -5.21 1.78 -19.88
C ASN A 146 -3.83 2.32 -19.41
N VAL A 147 -2.89 1.43 -19.05
CA VAL A 147 -1.51 1.82 -18.70
C VAL A 147 -0.75 2.32 -19.93
N LEU A 148 -0.83 1.62 -21.06
CA LEU A 148 -0.09 1.95 -22.30
C LEU A 148 -0.57 3.27 -22.93
N SER A 149 -1.88 3.49 -22.92
CA SER A 149 -2.52 4.69 -23.44
C SER A 149 -2.44 5.90 -22.49
N GLY A 150 -1.92 5.72 -21.27
CA GLY A 150 -1.77 6.78 -20.27
C GLY A 150 -3.09 7.24 -19.66
N HIS A 151 -4.14 6.41 -19.70
CA HIS A 151 -5.42 6.73 -19.07
C HIS A 151 -5.29 6.80 -17.55
N SER A 152 -5.89 7.83 -16.96
CA SER A 152 -5.81 8.05 -15.50
C SER A 152 -6.45 6.93 -14.68
N ALA A 153 -7.36 6.14 -15.27
CA ALA A 153 -8.01 4.99 -14.63
C ALA A 153 -7.02 3.92 -14.16
N ALA A 154 -5.87 3.78 -14.83
CA ALA A 154 -4.82 2.84 -14.43
C ALA A 154 -4.25 3.12 -13.03
N ASN A 155 -4.34 4.37 -12.54
CA ASN A 155 -3.84 4.74 -11.22
C ASN A 155 -4.82 4.39 -10.08
N TYR A 156 -6.06 4.01 -10.39
CA TYR A 156 -7.14 3.87 -9.40
C TYR A 156 -7.78 2.48 -9.43
N VAL A 157 -6.95 1.43 -9.41
CA VAL A 157 -7.37 0.03 -9.52
C VAL A 157 -8.52 -0.34 -8.58
N MET A 158 -8.46 0.09 -7.32
CA MET A 158 -9.49 -0.25 -6.32
C MET A 158 -10.82 0.45 -6.58
N SER A 159 -10.79 1.67 -7.14
CA SER A 159 -12.01 2.37 -7.57
C SER A 159 -12.64 1.61 -8.74
N THR A 160 -11.84 1.21 -9.74
CA THR A 160 -12.33 0.42 -10.88
C THR A 160 -12.91 -0.92 -10.44
N PHE A 161 -12.20 -1.65 -9.56
CA PHE A 161 -12.66 -2.92 -9.00
C PHE A 161 -14.02 -2.80 -8.31
N THR A 162 -14.18 -1.78 -7.47
CA THR A 162 -15.44 -1.57 -6.74
C THR A 162 -16.55 -0.98 -7.62
N GLU A 163 -16.21 -0.20 -8.64
CA GLU A 163 -17.16 0.31 -9.62
C GLU A 163 -17.75 -0.82 -10.48
N ILE A 164 -16.94 -1.79 -10.90
CA ILE A 164 -17.41 -2.97 -11.65
C ILE A 164 -18.39 -3.81 -10.81
N LEU A 165 -18.09 -4.01 -9.52
CA LEU A 165 -18.90 -4.88 -8.65
C LEU A 165 -20.18 -4.24 -8.11
N PHE A 166 -20.09 -2.98 -7.67
CA PHE A 166 -21.14 -2.31 -6.89
C PHE A 166 -21.59 -0.99 -7.49
N GLY A 167 -20.99 -0.57 -8.60
CA GLY A 167 -21.29 0.68 -9.28
C GLY A 167 -20.60 1.91 -8.66
N ARG A 168 -20.80 3.03 -9.33
CA ARG A 168 -20.16 4.33 -9.02
C ARG A 168 -20.34 4.86 -7.59
N PRO A 169 -21.52 4.80 -6.94
CA PRO A 169 -21.66 5.38 -5.60
C PRO A 169 -20.80 4.63 -4.57
N PHE A 170 -20.68 3.31 -4.71
CA PHE A 170 -19.85 2.50 -3.83
C PHE A 170 -18.36 2.70 -4.12
N ALA A 171 -17.98 2.89 -5.38
CA ALA A 171 -16.60 3.22 -5.76
C ALA A 171 -16.10 4.53 -5.13
N ILE A 172 -16.95 5.56 -5.06
CA ILE A 172 -16.61 6.82 -4.37
C ILE A 172 -16.37 6.57 -2.88
N PHE A 173 -17.25 5.82 -2.22
CA PHE A 173 -17.08 5.46 -0.81
C PHE A 173 -15.77 4.70 -0.59
N PHE A 174 -15.49 3.69 -1.41
CA PHE A 174 -14.28 2.89 -1.27
C PHE A 174 -13.01 3.70 -1.57
N THR A 175 -13.09 4.67 -2.48
CA THR A 175 -11.99 5.62 -2.72
C THR A 175 -11.67 6.42 -1.45
N LEU A 176 -12.68 6.84 -0.67
CA LEU A 176 -12.44 7.48 0.63
C LEU A 176 -11.78 6.54 1.64
N VAL A 177 -12.13 5.24 1.61
CA VAL A 177 -11.45 4.21 2.41
C VAL A 177 -9.98 4.09 2.01
N VAL A 178 -9.66 4.14 0.71
CA VAL A 178 -8.27 4.16 0.24
C VAL A 178 -7.52 5.43 0.70
N VAL A 179 -8.16 6.60 0.67
CA VAL A 179 -7.55 7.82 1.22
C VAL A 179 -7.25 7.67 2.72
N TYR A 180 -8.17 7.04 3.46
CA TYR A 180 -7.98 6.72 4.87
C TYR A 180 -6.79 5.77 5.11
N THR A 181 -6.61 4.73 4.29
CA THR A 181 -5.48 3.81 4.43
C THR A 181 -4.15 4.47 4.07
N ILE A 182 -4.12 5.34 3.05
CA ILE A 182 -2.93 6.13 2.67
C ILE A 182 -2.53 7.03 3.84
N PHE A 183 -3.49 7.71 4.47
CA PHE A 183 -3.24 8.51 5.67
C PHE A 183 -2.67 7.66 6.81
N GLY A 184 -3.25 6.48 7.05
CA GLY A 184 -2.73 5.54 8.04
C GLY A 184 -1.28 5.13 7.80
N SER A 185 -0.92 4.82 6.56
CA SER A 185 0.45 4.45 6.19
C SER A 185 1.43 5.60 6.35
N CYS A 186 1.12 6.80 5.87
CA CYS A 186 1.98 7.97 6.04
C CYS A 186 2.16 8.34 7.51
N PHE A 187 1.09 8.23 8.31
CA PHE A 187 1.14 8.49 9.74
C PHE A 187 2.04 7.50 10.49
N ALA A 188 1.94 6.20 10.17
CA ALA A 188 2.81 5.18 10.76
C ALA A 188 4.29 5.39 10.42
N LEU A 189 4.60 5.73 9.16
CA LEU A 189 5.97 6.03 8.72
C LEU A 189 6.54 7.25 9.46
N LEU A 190 5.76 8.32 9.61
CA LEU A 190 6.19 9.51 10.35
C LEU A 190 6.51 9.20 11.82
N LEU A 191 5.70 8.35 12.46
CA LEU A 191 5.97 7.87 13.82
C LEU A 191 7.27 7.09 13.90
N GLY A 192 7.50 6.16 12.97
CA GLY A 192 8.76 5.40 12.88
C GLY A 192 9.96 6.33 12.76
N TYR A 193 9.94 7.23 11.78
CA TYR A 193 11.06 8.12 11.50
C TYR A 193 11.37 9.10 12.63
N ALA A 194 10.40 9.48 13.46
CA ALA A 194 10.62 10.35 14.61
C ALA A 194 11.53 9.73 15.69
N PHE A 195 11.62 8.40 15.78
CA PHE A 195 12.49 7.72 16.76
C PHE A 195 13.98 7.88 16.48
N ILE A 196 14.38 7.99 15.21
CA ILE A 196 15.79 8.11 14.82
C ILE A 196 16.43 9.41 15.34
N PRO A 197 15.91 10.61 15.05
CA PRO A 197 16.49 11.85 15.57
C PRO A 197 16.34 11.96 17.09
N TYR A 198 15.24 11.45 17.66
CA TYR A 198 15.04 11.44 19.12
C TYR A 198 16.13 10.63 19.85
N SER A 199 16.39 9.40 19.40
CA SER A 199 17.45 8.55 19.97
C SER A 199 18.84 9.15 19.73
N ALA A 200 19.09 9.71 18.56
CA ALA A 200 20.38 10.34 18.24
C ALA A 200 20.64 11.62 19.06
N ALA A 201 19.60 12.40 19.39
CA ALA A 201 19.70 13.56 20.29
C ALA A 201 19.92 13.12 21.75
N ARG A 202 19.22 12.08 22.21
CA ARG A 202 19.42 11.48 23.54
C ARG A 202 20.86 11.00 23.74
N ASP A 203 21.43 10.37 22.71
CA ASP A 203 22.78 9.81 22.73
C ASP A 203 23.87 10.86 22.38
N ARG A 204 23.49 12.15 22.27
CA ARG A 204 24.37 13.30 21.97
C ARG A 204 25.13 13.25 20.64
N TYR A 205 24.65 12.47 19.69
CA TYR A 205 25.14 12.49 18.30
C TYR A 205 24.59 13.69 17.50
N PHE A 206 23.44 14.22 17.91
CA PHE A 206 22.89 15.49 17.44
C PHE A 206 23.00 16.58 18.50
N TYR A 207 22.98 17.84 18.04
CA TYR A 207 22.93 19.00 18.90
C TYR A 207 21.68 18.97 19.79
N SER A 208 21.85 19.35 21.06
CA SER A 208 20.76 19.47 22.02
C SER A 208 20.00 20.78 21.81
N TRP A 209 18.95 20.78 20.99
CA TRP A 209 17.95 21.85 20.93
C TRP A 209 16.55 21.26 21.04
#